data_AF-A0A6B2EIX9-F1
#
_entry.id   AF-A0A6B2EIX9-F1
#
_cell.length_a   1.000
_cell.length_b   1.000
_cell.length_c   1.000
_cell.angle_alpha   90.00
_cell.angle_beta   90.00
_cell.angle_gamma   90.00
#
_symmetry.space_group_name_H-M   'P 1'
#
loop_
_entity.id
_entity.type
_entity.pdbx_description
1 polymer ?
#
loop_
_entity_poly.entity_id
_entity_poly.type
_entity_poly.pdbx_seq_one_letter_code
_entity_poly.pdbx_strand_id
1 'polypeptide(L)'
;MPIAGLYAISHFWMAFSINNVVTLDPRMLFVCFGTIFSNICCRLIVAQMSDTRTDCWNGLLWLLLVASGVSTFPFYGTLVHFSAHIELAIVYIITGISTV
;
A
#
# COMPACT_ATOMS: atom_id res chain seq x y z
N MET A 1 -3.44 -5.20 15.63
CA MET A 1 -2.02 -4.97 15.31
C MET A 1 -1.90 -4.50 13.85
N PRO A 2 -2.22 -3.23 13.55
CA PRO A 2 -2.31 -2.72 12.17
C PRO A 2 -0.96 -2.75 11.42
N ILE A 3 0.15 -2.61 12.13
CA ILE A 3 1.52 -2.78 11.60
C ILE A 3 1.78 -4.17 11.03
N ALA A 4 1.23 -5.23 11.63
CA ALA A 4 1.40 -6.60 11.15
C ALA A 4 0.63 -6.85 9.84
N GLY A 5 -0.54 -6.22 9.69
CA GLY A 5 -1.31 -6.25 8.44
C GLY A 5 -0.57 -5.54 7.30
N LEU A 6 0.02 -4.38 7.59
CA LEU A 6 0.85 -3.64 6.63
C LEU A 6 2.03 -4.48 6.14
N TYR A 7 2.73 -5.15 7.07
CA TYR A 7 3.85 -6.04 6.77
C TYR A 7 3.42 -7.27 5.96
N ALA A 8 2.32 -7.91 6.31
CA ALA A 8 1.82 -9.09 5.59
C ALA A 8 1.41 -8.73 4.15
N ILE A 9 0.69 -7.62 3.97
CA ILE A 9 0.20 -7.18 2.65
C ILE A 9 1.38 -6.70 1.77
N SER A 10 2.35 -5.96 2.34
CA SER A 10 3.52 -5.53 1.58
C SER A 10 4.40 -6.71 1.16
N HIS A 11 4.59 -7.68 2.04
CA HIS A 11 5.37 -8.87 1.71
C HIS A 11 4.67 -9.74 0.66
N PHE A 12 3.34 -9.88 0.75
CA PHE A 12 2.53 -10.58 -0.24
C PHE A 12 2.60 -9.89 -1.60
N TRP A 13 2.42 -8.58 -1.66
CA TRP A 13 2.51 -7.81 -2.91
C TRP A 13 3.89 -7.92 -3.56
N MET A 14 4.95 -7.88 -2.75
CA MET A 14 6.33 -8.02 -3.23
C MET A 14 6.63 -9.43 -3.77
N ALA A 15 6.03 -10.48 -3.21
CA ALA A 15 6.22 -11.85 -3.65
C ALA A 15 5.40 -12.22 -4.90
N PHE A 16 4.22 -11.61 -5.08
CA PHE A 16 3.28 -11.95 -6.15
C PHE A 16 3.18 -10.91 -7.28
N SER A 17 4.00 -9.86 -7.28
CA SER A 17 4.01 -8.85 -8.36
C SER A 17 4.56 -9.42 -9.67
N ILE A 18 3.71 -9.50 -10.69
CA ILE A 18 4.00 -10.09 -12.01
C ILE A 18 4.97 -9.23 -12.83
N ASN A 19 4.87 -7.90 -12.72
CA ASN A 19 5.71 -6.94 -13.44
C ASN A 19 7.00 -6.54 -12.70
N ASN A 20 7.24 -7.14 -11.53
CA ASN A 20 8.42 -6.87 -10.72
C ASN A 20 8.63 -5.36 -10.51
N VAL A 21 7.58 -4.65 -10.06
CA VAL A 21 7.57 -3.19 -9.87
C VAL A 21 8.70 -2.69 -8.95
N VAL A 22 9.22 -3.59 -8.10
CA VAL A 22 10.43 -3.42 -7.28
C VAL A 22 11.69 -3.15 -8.11
N THR A 23 11.81 -3.76 -9.29
CA THR A 23 12.97 -3.57 -10.18
C THR A 23 12.87 -2.30 -11.03
N LEU A 24 11.65 -1.78 -11.25
CA LEU A 24 11.45 -0.57 -12.03
C LEU A 24 11.76 0.69 -11.20
N ASP A 25 11.10 0.85 -10.05
CA ASP A 25 11.23 2.06 -9.21
C ASP A 25 11.09 1.75 -7.71
N PRO A 26 12.14 1.18 -7.07
CA PRO A 26 12.11 0.78 -5.67
C PRO A 26 11.98 1.98 -4.70
N ARG A 27 12.46 3.17 -5.10
CA ARG A 27 12.44 4.37 -4.25
C ARG A 27 11.02 4.78 -3.88
N MET A 28 10.10 4.75 -4.85
CA MET A 28 8.73 5.21 -4.59
C MET A 28 7.95 4.24 -3.71
N LEU A 29 8.16 2.93 -3.87
CA LEU A 29 7.57 1.93 -2.98
C LEU A 29 8.00 2.19 -1.53
N PHE A 30 9.28 2.50 -1.31
CA PHE A 30 9.79 2.78 0.03
C PHE A 30 9.16 4.04 0.64
N VAL A 31 8.97 5.09 -0.17
CA VAL A 31 8.27 6.31 0.26
C VAL A 31 6.81 6.01 0.59
N CYS A 32 6.11 5.25 -0.26
CA CYS A 32 4.71 4.87 -0.04
C CYS A 32 4.52 4.04 1.24
N PHE A 33 5.36 3.04 1.47
CA PHE A 33 5.30 2.26 2.72
C PHE A 33 5.61 3.13 3.95
N GLY A 34 6.59 4.03 3.83
CA GLY A 34 6.96 4.97 4.89
C GLY A 34 5.83 5.94 5.27
N THR A 35 5.12 6.51 4.29
CA THR A 35 4.01 7.42 4.53
C THR A 35 2.83 6.73 5.21
N ILE A 36 2.44 5.54 4.73
CA ILE A 36 1.34 4.75 5.29
C ILE A 36 1.68 4.31 6.72
N PHE A 37 2.91 3.85 6.97
CA PHE A 37 3.38 3.50 8.31
C PHE A 37 3.32 4.70 9.27
N SER A 38 3.81 5.87 8.84
CA SER A 38 3.83 7.07 9.68
C SER A 38 2.41 7.54 10.06
N ASN A 39 1.45 7.46 9.13
CA ASN A 39 0.05 7.80 9.38
C ASN A 39 -0.60 6.84 10.41
N ILE A 40 -0.34 5.54 10.29
CA ILE A 40 -0.82 4.55 11.26
C ILE A 40 -0.16 4.75 12.64
N CYS A 41 1.14 5.00 12.70
CA CYS A 41 1.86 5.28 13.95
C CYS A 41 1.33 6.53 14.65
N CYS A 42 1.07 7.61 13.92
CA CYS A 42 0.48 8.82 14.48
C CYS A 42 -0.87 8.55 15.16
N ARG A 43 -1.79 7.86 14.47
CA ARG A 43 -3.09 7.45 15.02
C ARG A 43 -2.95 6.56 16.27
N LEU A 44 -2.01 5.61 16.24
CA LEU A 44 -1.72 4.73 17.38
C LEU A 44 -1.23 5.51 18.60
N ILE A 45 -0.30 6.45 18.42
CA ILE A 45 0.25 7.27 19.51
C ILE A 45 -0.84 8.14 20.14
N VAL A 46 -1.67 8.80 19.33
CA VAL A 46 -2.79 9.64 19.83
C VAL A 46 -3.78 8.81 20.64
N ALA A 47 -4.09 7.60 20.18
CA ALA A 47 -4.99 6.69 20.88
C ALA A 47 -4.40 6.20 22.20
N GLN A 48 -3.09 5.93 22.24
CA GLN A 48 -2.37 5.56 23.45
C GLN A 48 -2.37 6.69 24.49
N MET A 49 -2.28 7.96 24.06
CA MET A 49 -2.29 9.13 24.96
C MET A 49 -3.69 9.50 25.47
N SER A 50 -4.73 9.14 24.73
CA SER A 50 -6.13 9.49 25.06
C SER A 50 -6.88 8.36 25.76
N ASP A 51 -6.20 7.23 26.03
CA ASP A 51 -6.79 5.99 26.57
C ASP A 51 -8.02 5.51 25.77
N THR A 52 -8.04 5.80 24.47
CA THR A 52 -9.12 5.39 23.55
C THR A 52 -8.64 4.24 22.69
N ARG A 53 -9.50 3.24 22.48
CA ARG A 53 -9.20 2.17 21.51
C ARG A 53 -9.25 2.74 20.11
N THR A 54 -8.11 2.75 19.43
CA THR A 54 -8.05 3.06 18.00
C THR A 54 -8.71 1.95 17.21
N ASP A 55 -9.60 2.32 16.28
CA ASP A 55 -10.11 1.41 15.27
C ASP A 55 -8.94 0.72 14.57
N CYS A 56 -8.86 -0.60 14.73
CA CYS A 56 -7.77 -1.42 14.20
C CYS A 56 -7.82 -1.50 12.66
N TRP A 57 -8.94 -1.09 12.06
CA TRP A 57 -9.22 -1.14 10.63
C TRP A 57 -9.15 0.28 10.06
N ASN A 58 -7.92 0.73 9.79
CA ASN A 58 -7.71 2.03 9.19
C ASN A 58 -8.02 1.96 7.68
N GLY A 59 -8.73 2.95 7.12
CA GLY A 59 -9.01 3.02 5.67
C GLY A 59 -7.74 2.95 4.80
N LEU A 60 -6.59 3.33 5.38
CA LEU A 60 -5.26 3.20 4.78
C LEU A 60 -4.83 1.75 4.49
N LEU A 61 -5.20 0.79 5.34
CA LEU A 61 -4.96 -0.64 5.10
C LEU A 61 -5.81 -1.14 3.93
N TRP A 62 -7.04 -0.65 3.81
CA TRP A 62 -7.93 -0.95 2.69
C TRP A 62 -7.35 -0.43 1.37
N LEU A 63 -6.77 0.76 1.39
CA LEU A 63 -6.13 1.40 0.24
C LEU A 63 -4.92 0.58 -0.26
N LEU A 64 -4.10 0.07 0.67
CA LEU A 64 -2.97 -0.83 0.36
C LEU A 64 -3.45 -2.19 -0.18
N LEU A 65 -4.56 -2.72 0.34
CA LEU A 65 -5.15 -3.98 -0.11
C LEU A 65 -5.73 -3.86 -1.52
N VAL A 66 -6.36 -2.72 -1.84
CA VAL A 66 -6.80 -2.42 -3.22
C VAL A 66 -5.61 -2.28 -4.15
N ALA A 67 -4.54 -1.58 -3.75
CA ALA A 67 -3.32 -1.43 -4.54
C ALA A 67 -2.70 -2.78 -4.90
N SER A 68 -2.47 -3.62 -3.89
CA SER A 68 -1.89 -4.96 -4.07
C SER A 68 -2.83 -5.89 -4.85
N GLY A 69 -4.14 -5.82 -4.61
CA GLY A 69 -5.14 -6.57 -5.38
C GLY A 69 -5.12 -6.20 -6.86
N VAL A 70 -5.11 -4.91 -7.19
CA VAL A 70 -5.08 -4.44 -8.60
C VAL A 70 -3.81 -4.88 -9.31
N SER A 71 -2.65 -4.85 -8.66
CA SER A 71 -1.38 -5.28 -9.26
C SER A 71 -1.20 -6.80 -9.35
N THR A 72 -1.83 -7.57 -8.46
CA THR A 72 -1.69 -9.03 -8.43
C THR A 72 -2.76 -9.74 -9.27
N PHE A 73 -3.87 -9.08 -9.61
CA PHE A 73 -4.96 -9.73 -10.34
C PHE A 73 -4.54 -10.11 -11.78
N PRO A 74 -4.44 -11.42 -12.10
CA PRO A 74 -3.93 -11.90 -13.40
C PRO A 74 -4.87 -11.59 -14.57
N PHE A 75 -6.10 -11.16 -14.28
CA PHE A 75 -7.12 -10.81 -15.27
C PHE A 75 -6.76 -9.53 -16.07
N TYR A 76 -5.98 -8.61 -15.49
CA TYR A 76 -5.59 -7.37 -16.15
C TYR A 76 -4.55 -7.57 -17.27
N GLY A 77 -3.68 -8.58 -17.16
CA GLY A 77 -2.65 -8.87 -18.16
C GLY A 77 -3.18 -9.49 -19.47
N THR A 78 -4.40 -10.01 -19.48
CA THR A 78 -5.03 -10.61 -20.68
C THR A 78 -5.89 -9.61 -21.47
N LEU A 79 -6.49 -8.60 -20.81
CA LEU A 79 -7.42 -7.66 -21.46
C LEU A 79 -6.79 -6.32 -21.86
N VAL A 80 -5.71 -5.90 -21.20
CA VAL A 80 -5.03 -4.63 -21.47
C VAL A 80 -3.54 -4.92 -21.53
N HIS A 81 -2.86 -4.50 -22.61
CA HIS A 81 -1.40 -4.55 -22.71
C HIS A 81 -0.82 -3.61 -21.64
N PHE A 82 -0.70 -4.10 -20.41
CA PHE A 82 -0.40 -3.30 -19.24
C PHE A 82 1.07 -2.90 -19.27
N SER A 83 1.34 -1.69 -19.73
CA SER A 83 2.67 -1.08 -19.65
C SER A 83 2.99 -0.75 -18.20
N ALA A 84 4.23 -1.02 -17.76
CA ALA A 84 4.73 -0.75 -16.40
C ALA A 84 4.47 0.69 -15.91
N HIS A 85 4.31 1.65 -16.83
CA HIS A 85 3.95 3.03 -16.53
C HIS A 85 2.56 3.17 -15.88
N ILE A 86 1.61 2.27 -16.17
CA ILE A 86 0.23 2.34 -15.65
C ILE A 86 0.20 1.85 -14.19
N GLU A 87 0.92 0.77 -13.86
CA GLU A 87 1.06 0.33 -12.46
C GLU A 87 1.70 1.43 -11.61
N LEU A 88 2.71 2.10 -12.17
CA LEU A 88 3.44 3.15 -11.48
C LEU A 88 2.58 4.43 -11.30
N ALA A 89 1.73 4.76 -12.27
CA ALA A 89 0.75 5.84 -12.16
C ALA A 89 -0.29 5.54 -11.07
N ILE A 90 -0.74 4.30 -10.95
CA ILE A 90 -1.66 3.87 -9.89
C ILE A 90 -0.99 4.05 -8.52
N VAL A 91 0.25 3.60 -8.35
CA VAL A 91 1.01 3.77 -7.09
C VAL A 91 1.20 5.26 -6.75
N TYR A 92 1.46 6.12 -7.74
CA TYR A 92 1.56 7.57 -7.53
C TYR A 92 0.24 8.19 -7.04
N ILE A 93 -0.89 7.83 -7.67
CA ILE A 93 -2.21 8.35 -7.29
C ILE A 93 -2.54 7.95 -5.84
N ILE A 94 -2.30 6.69 -5.50
CA ILE A 94 -2.52 6.13 -4.16
C ILE A 94 -1.63 6.82 -3.12
N THR A 95 -0.37 7.08 -3.46
CA THR A 95 0.57 7.80 -2.58
C THR A 95 0.16 9.26 -2.39
N GLY A 96 -0.33 9.91 -3.45
CA GLY A 96 -0.89 11.26 -3.39
C GLY A 96 -2.12 11.32 -2.47
N ILE A 97 -3.06 10.38 -2.61
CA ILE A 97 -4.26 10.29 -1.76
C ILE A 97 -3.88 10.01 -0.30
N SER A 98 -2.85 9.21 -0.03
CA SER A 98 -2.41 8.91 1.34
C SER A 98 -1.69 10.08 2.03
N THR A 99 -1.27 11.10 1.28
CA THR A 99 -0.53 12.27 1.81
C THR A 99 -1.48 13.41 2.21
N VAL A 100 -2.68 13.45 1.63
CA VAL A 100 -3.74 14.43 1.94
C VAL A 100 -4.60 13.92 3.09
#